data_AF-A0A8T0E9E9-F1
#
_entry.id   AF-A0A8T0E9E9-F1
#
_cell.length_a   1.000
_cell.length_b   1.000
_cell.length_c   1.000
_cell.angle_alpha   90.00
_cell.angle_beta   90.00
_cell.angle_gamma   90.00
#
_symmetry.space_group_name_H-M   'P 1'
#
loop_
_entity.id
_entity.type
_entity.pdbx_description
1 polymer ?
#
loop_
_entity_poly.entity_id
_entity_poly.type
_entity_poly.pdbx_seq_one_letter_code
_entity_poly.pdbx_strand_id
1 'polypeptide(L)'
;MTLDMNVDALIDFFKNVHRFSINLSNDPKYLGWSLFLFFEKSPVKIEENKESTLKHFPNDQFYVFKGGFHTFHVEFPELFTNVVSKFIEE
;
A
#
# COMPACT_ATOMS: atom_id res chain seq x y z
N MET A 1 -12.43 18.39 -7.58
CA MET A 1 -12.04 18.04 -6.20
C MET A 1 -10.63 18.55 -6.02
N THR A 2 -10.46 19.70 -5.38
CA THR A 2 -9.14 20.20 -5.01
C THR A 2 -8.68 19.41 -3.79
N LEU A 3 -7.54 18.74 -3.88
CA LEU A 3 -6.88 18.18 -2.71
C LEU A 3 -6.34 19.35 -1.90
N ASP A 4 -7.15 19.85 -0.99
CA ASP A 4 -6.70 20.84 -0.01
C ASP A 4 -5.75 20.10 0.95
N MET A 5 -4.44 20.29 0.74
CA MET A 5 -3.40 19.75 1.59
C MET A 5 -2.83 20.83 2.50
N ASN A 6 -2.54 20.44 3.74
CA ASN A 6 -1.74 21.26 4.63
C ASN A 6 -0.27 21.22 4.16
N VAL A 7 0.15 22.27 3.47
CA VAL A 7 1.50 22.40 2.89
C VAL A 7 2.57 22.33 3.98
N ASP A 8 2.34 22.91 5.14
CA ASP A 8 3.29 22.87 6.26
C ASP A 8 3.49 21.45 6.78
N ALA A 9 2.40 20.70 6.93
CA ALA A 9 2.46 19.29 7.32
C ALA A 9 3.18 18.43 6.27
N LEU A 10 2.96 18.72 4.98
CA LEU A 10 3.64 18.02 3.88
C LEU A 10 5.14 18.30 3.87
N ILE A 11 5.55 19.57 4.04
CA ILE A 11 6.96 19.97 4.15
C ILE A 11 7.61 19.31 5.37
N ASP A 12 6.93 19.28 6.50
CA ASP A 12 7.45 18.64 7.71
C ASP A 12 7.61 17.12 7.52
N PHE A 13 6.65 16.46 6.88
CA PHE A 13 6.77 15.05 6.50
C PHE A 13 8.02 14.79 5.65
N PHE A 14 8.23 15.55 4.57
CA PHE A 14 9.41 15.37 3.70
C PHE A 14 10.72 15.70 4.40
N LYS A 15 10.77 16.72 5.26
CA LYS A 15 11.95 17.03 6.08
C LYS A 15 12.31 15.87 7.00
N ASN A 16 11.32 15.14 7.49
CA ASN A 16 11.50 14.03 8.42
C ASN A 16 11.52 12.65 7.73
N VAL A 17 11.39 12.57 6.41
CA VAL A 17 11.31 11.28 5.68
C VAL A 17 12.55 10.41 5.91
N HIS A 18 13.71 11.03 6.09
CA HIS A 18 14.97 10.37 6.42
C HIS A 18 14.93 9.63 7.76
N ARG A 19 14.03 10.01 8.70
CA ARG A 19 13.85 9.30 9.97
C ARG A 19 13.18 7.94 9.79
N PHE A 20 12.50 7.73 8.66
CA PHE A 20 11.99 6.43 8.23
C PHE A 20 13.01 5.68 7.36
N SER A 21 14.24 6.21 7.20
CA SER A 21 15.29 5.46 6.51
C SER A 21 15.68 4.25 7.37
N ILE A 22 15.40 3.09 6.82
CA ILE A 22 15.84 1.81 7.37
C ILE A 22 17.11 1.47 6.60
N ASN A 23 18.14 0.97 7.28
CA ASN A 23 19.38 0.53 6.63
C ASN A 23 19.09 -0.78 5.86
N LEU A 24 18.56 -0.61 4.66
CA LEU A 24 18.21 -1.66 3.74
C LEU A 24 19.48 -2.07 2.96
N SER A 25 19.65 -3.36 2.68
CA SER A 25 20.70 -3.83 1.75
C SER A 25 20.58 -3.12 0.40
N ASN A 26 21.62 -3.14 -0.45
CA ASN A 26 21.57 -2.51 -1.79
C ASN A 26 20.40 -2.99 -2.68
N ASP A 27 19.78 -4.12 -2.34
CA ASP A 27 18.53 -4.61 -2.92
C ASP A 27 17.66 -5.23 -1.81
N PRO A 28 16.89 -4.44 -1.06
CA PRO A 28 16.12 -4.96 0.05
C PRO A 28 14.95 -5.76 -0.45
N LYS A 29 14.90 -7.03 0.00
CA LYS A 29 13.78 -7.92 -0.23
C LYS A 29 13.18 -8.32 1.11
N TYR A 30 11.88 -8.15 1.23
CA TYR A 30 11.10 -8.72 2.31
C TYR A 30 10.64 -10.12 1.88
N LEU A 31 11.17 -11.15 2.53
CA LEU A 31 10.88 -12.55 2.21
C LEU A 31 9.65 -13.09 2.96
N GLY A 32 9.06 -12.31 3.85
CA GLY A 32 7.79 -12.69 4.46
C GLY A 32 6.64 -12.60 3.48
N TRP A 33 5.52 -13.23 3.82
CA TRP A 33 4.26 -13.05 3.09
C TRP A 33 3.76 -11.62 3.27
N SER A 34 3.23 -11.03 2.22
CA SER A 34 2.66 -9.68 2.22
C SER A 34 1.41 -9.60 1.37
N LEU A 35 0.41 -8.86 1.83
CA LEU A 35 -0.83 -8.63 1.11
C LEU A 35 -0.88 -7.19 0.58
N PHE A 36 -1.00 -7.02 -0.74
CA PHE A 36 -1.21 -5.73 -1.38
C PHE A 36 -2.63 -5.61 -1.91
N LEU A 37 -3.31 -4.53 -1.50
CA LEU A 37 -4.69 -4.27 -1.86
C LEU A 37 -4.75 -3.16 -2.93
N PHE A 38 -5.39 -3.46 -4.06
CA PHE A 38 -5.60 -2.53 -5.16
C PHE A 38 -7.08 -2.34 -5.44
N PHE A 39 -7.45 -1.10 -5.74
CA PHE A 39 -8.85 -0.70 -5.90
C PHE A 39 -9.05 0.08 -7.19
N GLU A 40 -10.10 -0.23 -7.95
CA GLU A 40 -10.34 0.35 -9.27
C GLU A 40 -10.40 1.88 -9.27
N LYS A 41 -10.94 2.50 -8.21
CA LYS A 41 -11.06 3.96 -8.14
C LYS A 41 -9.88 4.63 -7.41
N SER A 42 -8.92 3.84 -6.91
CA SER A 42 -7.66 4.37 -6.37
C SER A 42 -6.82 4.99 -7.50
N PRO A 43 -6.09 6.09 -7.26
CA PRO A 43 -5.10 6.59 -8.22
C PRO A 43 -3.90 5.64 -8.37
N VAL A 44 -3.68 4.73 -7.41
CA VAL A 44 -2.59 3.74 -7.45
C VAL A 44 -3.09 2.46 -8.12
N LYS A 45 -2.52 2.12 -9.29
CA LYS A 45 -2.93 0.98 -10.12
C LYS A 45 -1.99 -0.22 -10.01
N ILE A 46 -2.54 -1.43 -10.07
CA ILE A 46 -1.73 -2.66 -9.99
C ILE A 46 -0.81 -2.81 -11.20
N GLU A 47 -1.30 -2.46 -12.39
CA GLU A 47 -0.58 -2.60 -13.65
C GLU A 47 0.72 -1.79 -13.66
N GLU A 48 0.74 -0.66 -12.96
CA GLU A 48 1.88 0.26 -12.89
C GLU A 48 2.88 -0.13 -11.78
N ASN A 49 2.42 -0.85 -10.76
CA ASN A 49 3.19 -1.06 -9.52
C ASN A 49 3.64 -2.51 -9.30
N LYS A 50 2.96 -3.48 -9.93
CA LYS A 50 3.16 -4.92 -9.67
C LYS A 50 4.62 -5.38 -9.79
N GLU A 51 5.31 -4.97 -10.85
CA GLU A 51 6.70 -5.38 -11.08
C GLU A 51 7.64 -4.83 -9.99
N SER A 52 7.47 -3.55 -9.64
CA SER A 52 8.24 -2.90 -8.57
C SER A 52 7.97 -3.54 -7.21
N THR A 53 6.70 -3.86 -6.93
CA THR A 53 6.31 -4.56 -5.70
C THR A 53 6.98 -5.93 -5.63
N LEU A 54 6.85 -6.77 -6.67
CA LEU A 54 7.43 -8.11 -6.72
C LEU A 54 8.96 -8.13 -6.58
N LYS A 55 9.64 -7.07 -7.05
CA LYS A 55 11.10 -6.94 -6.88
C LYS A 55 11.49 -6.92 -5.40
N HIS A 56 10.71 -6.22 -4.57
CA HIS A 56 10.98 -6.01 -3.14
C HIS A 56 10.20 -6.95 -2.22
N PHE A 57 9.09 -7.52 -2.68
CA PHE A 57 8.17 -8.38 -1.95
C PHE A 57 7.81 -9.62 -2.78
N PRO A 58 8.76 -10.54 -3.03
CA PRO A 58 8.55 -11.64 -3.99
C PRO A 58 7.48 -12.66 -3.60
N ASN A 59 7.05 -12.68 -2.32
CA ASN A 59 6.03 -13.59 -1.79
C ASN A 59 4.69 -12.86 -1.56
N ASP A 60 4.40 -11.86 -2.38
CA ASP A 60 3.21 -11.05 -2.25
C ASP A 60 1.95 -11.73 -2.80
N GLN A 61 0.83 -11.45 -2.13
CA GLN A 61 -0.51 -11.71 -2.63
C GLN A 61 -1.15 -10.38 -3.04
N PHE A 62 -1.83 -10.38 -4.19
CA PHE A 62 -2.52 -9.21 -4.71
C PHE A 62 -4.03 -9.42 -4.62
N TYR A 63 -4.72 -8.52 -3.93
CA TYR A 63 -6.18 -8.45 -3.92
C TYR A 63 -6.64 -7.23 -4.73
N VAL A 64 -7.51 -7.44 -5.72
CA VAL A 64 -8.03 -6.37 -6.59
C VAL A 64 -9.55 -6.29 -6.45
N PHE A 65 -10.06 -5.10 -6.13
CA PHE A 65 -11.50 -4.86 -5.97
C PHE A 65 -12.03 -3.73 -6.87
N LYS A 66 -13.10 -4.04 -7.62
CA LYS A 66 -13.71 -3.18 -8.66
C LYS A 66 -14.78 -2.22 -8.12
N GLY A 67 -14.46 -1.48 -7.06
CA GLY A 67 -15.45 -0.56 -6.48
C GLY A 67 -14.92 0.44 -5.46
N GLY A 68 -13.81 0.12 -4.80
CA GLY A 68 -13.23 0.94 -3.74
C GLY A 68 -12.30 2.05 -4.21
N PHE A 69 -12.08 3.04 -3.34
CA PHE A 69 -11.07 4.07 -3.51
C PHE A 69 -9.83 3.77 -2.66
N HIS A 70 -8.91 4.72 -2.59
CA HIS A 70 -7.69 4.59 -1.78
C HIS A 70 -7.97 4.33 -0.29
N THR A 71 -9.08 4.86 0.22
CA THR A 71 -9.56 4.70 1.60
C THR A 71 -10.50 3.51 1.78
N PHE A 72 -10.32 2.44 0.99
CA PHE A 72 -11.13 1.22 1.04
C PHE A 72 -11.35 0.66 2.45
N HIS A 73 -10.35 0.73 3.33
CA HIS A 73 -10.45 0.24 4.70
C HIS A 73 -11.50 0.99 5.54
N VAL A 74 -11.79 2.25 5.20
CA VAL A 74 -12.86 3.05 5.83
C VAL A 74 -14.20 2.82 5.14
N GLU A 75 -14.19 2.68 3.81
CA GLU A 75 -15.41 2.56 3.00
C GLU A 75 -16.07 1.18 3.09
N PHE A 76 -15.26 0.13 3.15
CA PHE A 76 -15.69 -1.27 3.15
C PHE A 76 -15.03 -2.04 4.31
N PRO A 77 -15.26 -1.63 5.57
CA PRO A 77 -14.53 -2.17 6.73
C PRO A 77 -14.73 -3.67 6.92
N GLU A 78 -15.94 -4.18 6.65
CA GLU A 78 -16.23 -5.61 6.72
C GLU A 78 -15.47 -6.42 5.66
N LEU A 79 -15.43 -5.92 4.42
CA LEU A 79 -14.71 -6.58 3.34
C LEU A 79 -13.20 -6.53 3.57
N PHE A 80 -12.68 -5.39 4.04
CA PHE A 80 -11.29 -5.24 4.43
C PHE A 80 -10.92 -6.25 5.51
N THR A 81 -11.72 -6.35 6.57
CA THR A 81 -11.51 -7.31 7.66
C THR A 81 -11.49 -8.73 7.13
N ASN A 82 -12.47 -9.11 6.29
CA ASN A 82 -12.53 -10.45 5.71
C ASN A 82 -11.30 -10.80 4.85
N VAL A 83 -10.82 -9.85 4.04
CA VAL A 83 -9.64 -10.06 3.19
C VAL A 83 -8.38 -10.22 4.04
N VAL A 84 -8.20 -9.37 5.05
CA VAL A 84 -7.03 -9.42 5.93
C VAL A 84 -7.05 -10.68 6.81
N SER A 85 -8.21 -11.05 7.39
CA SER A 85 -8.32 -12.26 8.21
C SER A 85 -7.95 -13.51 7.44
N LYS A 86 -8.43 -13.65 6.19
CA LYS A 86 -8.06 -14.78 5.33
C LYS A 86 -6.57 -14.89 5.10
N PHE A 87 -5.91 -13.77 4.83
CA PHE A 87 -4.46 -13.73 4.65
C PHE A 87 -3.67 -14.11 5.91
N ILE A 88 -4.18 -13.78 7.10
CA ILE A 88 -3.53 -14.13 8.38
C ILE A 88 -3.71 -15.61 8.72
N GLU A 89 -4.80 -16.22 8.28
CA GLU A 89 -5.13 -17.63 8.54
C GLU A 89 -4.45 -18.62 7.58
N GLU A 90 -3.88 -18.15 6.47
CA GLU A 90 -3.09 -18.91 5.47
C GLU A 90 -1.60 -19.04 5.84
#